data_AF-A0A960VFV1-F1
#
_entry.id   AF-A0A960VFV1-F1
#
_cell.length_a   1.000
_cell.length_b   1.000
_cell.length_c   1.000
_cell.angle_alpha   90.00
_cell.angle_beta   90.00
_cell.angle_gamma   90.00
#
_symmetry.space_group_name_H-M   'P 1'
#
loop_
_entity.id
_entity.type
_entity.pdbx_description
1 polymer ?
#
loop_
_entity_poly.entity_id
_entity_poly.type
_entity_poly.pdbx_seq_one_letter_code
_entity_poly.pdbx_strand_id
1 'polypeptide(L)'
;MNIINSKNKDNSLNYREEENIILTIRMILLLIGFSLVFSIIDIGFMLFGIADDYSGLFIDGSFLIFYLISYFLCKKGKNRYGRVLFVIVGNFHAGLTALYFGKGSGAEWHILEFFLIPMLLFSRKDKWFIFSSMILSFSIWMVVQYYNKYLPSIHKWSPEKLGILYTMNTIFVYIIVAACMFYFFKAIHNAENNLYKEKLVSESLLLNILPKRISDR
;
A
#
# COMPACT_ATOMS: atom_id res chain seq x y z
N MET A 1 -9.56 6.09 -44.66
CA MET A 1 -9.33 5.03 -43.65
C MET A 1 -8.26 5.37 -42.59
N ASN A 2 -7.41 6.41 -42.76
CA ASN A 2 -6.35 6.75 -41.79
C ASN A 2 -6.76 7.62 -40.58
N ILE A 3 -7.94 8.23 -40.57
CA ILE A 3 -8.38 9.16 -39.49
C ILE A 3 -8.82 8.42 -38.21
N ILE A 4 -9.28 7.17 -38.35
CA ILE A 4 -9.72 6.36 -37.21
C ILE A 4 -8.51 5.89 -36.37
N ASN A 5 -7.35 5.67 -37.01
CA ASN A 5 -6.13 5.23 -36.33
C ASN A 5 -5.46 6.35 -35.51
N SER A 6 -5.58 7.62 -35.88
CA SER A 6 -5.01 8.72 -35.07
C SER A 6 -5.83 8.97 -33.81
N LYS A 7 -7.17 9.02 -33.92
CA LYS A 7 -8.07 9.20 -32.76
C LYS A 7 -7.95 8.09 -31.70
N ASN A 8 -7.81 6.84 -32.12
CA ASN A 8 -7.63 5.73 -31.16
C ASN A 8 -6.26 5.80 -30.44
N LYS A 9 -5.24 6.34 -31.09
CA LYS A 9 -3.90 6.46 -30.51
C LYS A 9 -3.86 7.57 -29.45
N ASP A 10 -4.47 8.72 -29.73
CA ASP A 10 -4.59 9.83 -28.78
C ASP A 10 -5.40 9.45 -27.54
N ASN A 11 -6.51 8.74 -27.72
CA ASN A 11 -7.29 8.24 -26.58
C ASN A 11 -6.48 7.25 -25.73
N SER A 12 -5.73 6.34 -26.35
CA SER A 12 -4.92 5.35 -25.61
C SER A 12 -3.78 5.97 -24.78
N LEU A 13 -3.24 7.11 -25.23
CA LEU A 13 -2.21 7.86 -24.51
C LEU A 13 -2.81 8.57 -23.29
N ASN A 14 -3.97 9.20 -23.46
CA ASN A 14 -4.65 9.92 -22.38
C ASN A 14 -5.06 8.98 -21.22
N TYR A 15 -5.57 7.78 -21.54
CA TYR A 15 -5.90 6.77 -20.54
C TYR A 15 -4.68 6.28 -19.74
N ARG A 16 -3.51 6.13 -20.38
CA ARG A 16 -2.28 5.72 -19.68
C ARG A 16 -1.76 6.81 -18.75
N GLU A 17 -1.88 8.07 -19.13
CA GLU A 17 -1.49 9.19 -18.28
C GLU A 17 -2.38 9.30 -17.04
N GLU A 18 -3.70 9.18 -17.20
CA GLU A 18 -4.64 9.15 -16.08
C GLU A 18 -4.38 7.99 -15.11
N GLU A 19 -4.15 6.77 -15.62
CA GLU A 19 -3.81 5.61 -14.78
C GLU A 19 -2.51 5.86 -13.99
N ASN A 20 -1.49 6.43 -14.64
CA ASN A 20 -0.22 6.77 -14.00
C ASN A 20 -0.37 7.84 -12.91
N ILE A 21 -1.23 8.85 -13.11
CA ILE A 21 -1.52 9.89 -12.12
C ILE A 21 -2.22 9.27 -10.89
N ILE A 22 -3.26 8.45 -11.10
CA ILE A 22 -3.99 7.79 -10.02
C ILE A 22 -3.06 6.90 -9.18
N LEU A 23 -2.18 6.13 -9.84
CA LEU A 23 -1.21 5.27 -9.17
C LEU A 23 -0.19 6.09 -8.36
N THR A 24 0.26 7.22 -8.90
CA THR A 24 1.18 8.13 -8.20
C THR A 24 0.51 8.72 -6.97
N ILE A 25 -0.75 9.16 -7.07
CA ILE A 25 -1.55 9.68 -5.94
C ILE A 25 -1.73 8.60 -4.87
N ARG A 26 -2.07 7.36 -5.23
CA ARG A 26 -2.18 6.25 -4.28
C ARG A 26 -0.88 6.01 -3.53
N MET A 27 0.25 6.06 -4.22
CA MET A 27 1.54 5.86 -3.59
C MET A 27 1.92 7.03 -2.67
N ILE A 28 1.59 8.27 -3.04
CA ILE A 28 1.75 9.43 -2.17
C ILE A 28 0.91 9.28 -0.90
N LEU A 29 -0.37 8.90 -1.03
CA LEU A 29 -1.25 8.71 0.12
C LEU A 29 -0.74 7.61 1.05
N LEU A 30 -0.22 6.52 0.50
CA LEU A 30 0.38 5.44 1.27
C LEU A 30 1.69 5.89 1.94
N LEU A 31 2.57 6.60 1.24
CA LEU A 31 3.80 7.16 1.81
C LEU A 31 3.51 8.14 2.94
N ILE A 32 2.53 9.04 2.76
CA ILE A 32 2.13 10.01 3.79
C ILE A 32 1.52 9.26 4.98
N GLY A 33 0.60 8.33 4.75
CA GLY A 33 -0.03 7.57 5.83
C GLY A 33 0.98 6.77 6.63
N PHE A 34 1.90 6.09 5.95
CA PHE A 34 2.97 5.31 6.57
C PHE A 34 3.94 6.22 7.33
N SER A 35 4.46 7.27 6.69
CA SER A 35 5.36 8.25 7.32
C SER A 35 4.73 8.89 8.57
N LEU A 36 3.43 9.23 8.52
CA LEU A 36 2.72 9.83 9.65
C LEU A 36 2.57 8.84 10.81
N VAL A 37 2.30 7.57 10.54
CA VAL A 37 2.22 6.53 11.57
C VAL A 37 3.58 6.28 12.22
N PHE A 38 4.65 6.12 11.43
CA PHE A 38 6.00 5.97 11.98
C PHE A 38 6.43 7.23 12.76
N SER A 39 6.11 8.43 12.26
CA SER A 39 6.39 9.69 12.97
C SER A 39 5.65 9.78 14.30
N ILE A 40 4.39 9.33 14.40
CA ILE A 40 3.66 9.32 15.68
C ILE A 40 4.26 8.29 16.64
N ILE A 41 4.65 7.12 16.12
CA ILE A 41 5.32 6.08 16.89
C ILE A 41 6.65 6.62 17.45
N ASP A 42 7.46 7.29 16.63
CA ASP A 42 8.71 7.96 17.01
C ASP A 42 8.54 9.08 18.01
N ILE A 43 7.53 9.94 17.82
CA ILE A 43 7.20 11.00 18.80
C ILE A 43 6.76 10.37 20.12
N GLY A 44 5.99 9.28 20.08
CA GLY A 44 5.67 8.50 21.27
C GLY A 44 6.93 8.01 21.97
N PHE A 45 7.87 7.43 21.24
CA PHE A 45 9.15 6.97 21.77
C PHE A 45 9.97 8.07 22.45
N MET A 46 10.03 9.26 21.84
CA MET A 46 10.71 10.43 22.41
C MET A 46 10.01 10.93 23.68
N LEU A 47 8.68 11.06 23.67
CA LEU A 47 7.91 11.63 24.78
C LEU A 47 7.90 10.76 26.03
N PHE A 48 7.94 9.43 25.88
CA PHE A 48 7.98 8.51 27.01
C PHE A 48 9.39 8.29 27.59
N GLY A 49 10.37 9.10 27.19
CA GLY A 49 11.75 9.01 27.68
C GLY A 49 12.36 7.64 27.41
N ILE A 50 12.03 7.04 26.25
CA ILE A 50 12.50 5.72 25.87
C ILE A 50 13.61 5.79 24.81
N ALA A 51 13.87 6.99 24.29
CA ALA A 51 14.93 7.29 23.34
C ALA A 51 16.25 7.69 24.04
N ASP A 52 16.79 6.86 24.92
CA ASP A 52 18.23 6.94 25.24
C ASP A 52 19.08 6.38 24.08
N ASP A 53 18.42 5.69 23.13
CA ASP A 53 19.03 5.02 22.00
C ASP A 53 18.42 5.53 20.68
N TYR A 54 19.19 6.34 19.95
CA TYR A 54 18.83 6.90 18.65
C TYR A 54 18.83 5.85 17.52
N SER A 55 19.14 4.58 17.79
CA SER A 55 19.24 3.55 16.76
C SER A 55 17.90 3.26 16.06
N GLY A 56 16.75 3.39 16.76
CA GLY A 56 15.43 3.30 16.11
C GLY A 56 15.25 4.37 15.03
N LEU A 57 15.57 5.63 15.35
CA LEU A 57 15.52 6.74 14.39
C LEU A 57 16.49 6.55 13.23
N PHE A 58 17.64 5.90 13.47
CA PHE A 58 18.59 5.57 12.43
C PHE A 58 18.04 4.51 11.47
N ILE A 59 17.34 3.49 11.98
CA ILE A 59 16.63 2.51 11.15
C ILE A 59 15.63 3.25 10.28
N ASP A 60 14.70 3.98 10.87
CA ASP A 60 13.63 4.67 10.15
C ASP A 60 14.16 5.68 9.13
N GLY A 61 15.17 6.47 9.53
CA GLY A 61 15.85 7.43 8.65
C GLY A 61 16.57 6.77 7.47
N SER A 62 17.18 5.59 7.68
CA SER A 62 17.82 4.85 6.59
C SER A 62 16.81 4.33 5.56
N PHE A 63 15.64 3.88 6.02
CA PHE A 63 14.56 3.41 5.15
C PHE A 63 13.83 4.57 4.43
N LEU A 64 13.77 5.76 5.03
CA LEU A 64 13.21 6.96 4.41
C LEU A 64 13.84 7.27 3.05
N ILE A 65 15.16 7.09 2.92
CA ILE A 65 15.88 7.31 1.65
C ILE A 65 15.32 6.38 0.56
N PHE A 66 15.07 5.11 0.88
CA PHE A 66 14.52 4.15 -0.07
C PHE A 66 13.07 4.44 -0.44
N TYR A 67 12.25 4.89 0.52
CA TYR A 67 10.89 5.36 0.24
C TYR A 67 10.89 6.57 -0.69
N LEU A 68 11.80 7.53 -0.51
CA LEU A 68 11.96 8.67 -1.41
C LEU A 68 12.39 8.22 -2.81
N ILE A 69 13.31 7.26 -2.92
CA ILE A 69 13.71 6.70 -4.23
C ILE A 69 12.50 6.05 -4.92
N SER A 70 11.71 5.26 -4.19
CA SER A 70 10.47 4.68 -4.71
C SER A 70 9.53 5.76 -5.24
N TYR A 71 9.29 6.82 -4.45
CA TYR A 71 8.50 7.98 -4.85
C TYR A 71 9.00 8.63 -6.14
N PHE A 72 10.30 8.94 -6.21
CA PHE A 72 10.89 9.56 -7.40
C PHE A 72 10.79 8.68 -8.65
N LEU A 73 10.86 7.35 -8.50
CA LEU A 73 10.63 6.44 -9.62
C LEU A 73 9.20 6.54 -10.16
N CYS A 74 8.20 6.57 -9.28
CA CYS A 74 6.81 6.76 -9.72
C CYS A 74 6.58 8.13 -10.34
N LYS A 75 7.14 9.20 -9.75
CA LYS A 75 7.06 10.55 -10.31
C LYS A 75 7.66 10.64 -11.72
N LYS A 76 8.70 9.85 -12.02
CA LYS A 76 9.31 9.75 -13.36
C LYS A 76 8.56 8.82 -14.33
N GLY A 77 7.35 8.38 -13.99
CA GLY A 77 6.55 7.44 -14.79
C GLY A 77 7.02 5.98 -14.71
N LYS A 78 8.06 5.67 -13.93
CA LYS A 78 8.56 4.30 -13.69
C LYS A 78 7.77 3.61 -12.58
N ASN A 79 6.44 3.67 -12.67
CA ASN A 79 5.50 3.25 -11.63
C ASN A 79 5.67 1.81 -11.16
N ARG A 80 5.96 0.88 -12.08
CA ARG A 80 6.18 -0.54 -11.73
C ARG A 80 7.39 -0.71 -10.80
N TYR A 81 8.51 -0.08 -11.11
CA TYR A 81 9.74 -0.19 -10.31
C TYR A 81 9.58 0.49 -8.95
N GLY A 82 8.97 1.68 -8.91
CA GLY A 82 8.69 2.38 -7.66
C GLY A 82 7.83 1.55 -6.71
N ARG A 83 6.73 0.96 -7.22
CA ARG A 83 5.84 0.08 -6.42
C ARG A 83 6.54 -1.18 -5.91
N VAL A 84 7.33 -1.85 -6.75
CA VAL A 84 8.09 -3.04 -6.33
C VAL A 84 9.09 -2.68 -5.25
N LEU A 85 9.83 -1.57 -5.44
CA LEU A 85 10.77 -1.09 -4.43
C LEU A 85 10.07 -0.74 -3.12
N PHE A 86 8.91 -0.06 -3.17
CA PHE A 86 8.12 0.30 -1.99
C PHE A 86 7.78 -0.94 -1.16
N VAL A 87 7.27 -1.98 -1.81
CA VAL A 87 6.85 -3.21 -1.12
C VAL A 87 8.04 -3.96 -0.53
N ILE A 88 9.16 -4.05 -1.26
CA ILE A 88 10.38 -4.70 -0.76
C ILE A 88 10.89 -3.95 0.47
N VAL A 89 11.11 -2.65 0.32
CA VAL A 89 11.65 -1.76 1.36
C VAL A 89 10.76 -1.79 2.59
N GLY A 90 9.45 -1.72 2.42
CA GLY A 90 8.53 -1.72 3.54
C GLY A 90 8.42 -3.06 4.29
N ASN A 91 8.51 -4.17 3.58
CA ASN A 91 8.61 -5.48 4.23
C ASN A 91 9.90 -5.62 5.05
N PHE A 92 11.04 -5.21 4.48
CA PHE A 92 12.31 -5.24 5.22
C PHE A 92 12.33 -4.25 6.39
N HIS A 93 11.71 -3.08 6.23
CA HIS A 93 11.57 -2.10 7.29
C HIS A 93 10.77 -2.70 8.45
N ALA A 94 9.53 -3.14 8.19
CA ALA A 94 8.67 -3.74 9.22
C ALA A 94 9.33 -4.98 9.87
N GLY A 95 10.01 -5.82 9.08
CA GLY A 95 10.74 -6.97 9.60
C GLY A 95 11.89 -6.58 10.53
N LEU A 96 12.71 -5.60 10.15
CA LEU A 96 13.82 -5.12 10.97
C LEU A 96 13.33 -4.43 12.24
N THR A 97 12.29 -3.60 12.13
CA THR A 97 11.62 -2.95 13.27
C THR A 97 11.08 -4.00 14.24
N ALA A 98 10.47 -5.08 13.74
CA ALA A 98 9.96 -6.17 14.57
C ALA A 98 11.05 -6.98 15.28
N LEU A 99 12.23 -7.15 14.66
CA LEU A 99 13.40 -7.76 15.29
C LEU A 99 14.05 -6.83 16.32
N TYR A 100 14.08 -5.53 16.03
CA TYR A 100 14.68 -4.52 16.89
C TYR A 100 13.94 -4.40 18.22
N PHE A 101 12.62 -4.22 18.18
CA PHE A 101 11.79 -4.16 19.38
C PHE A 101 11.57 -5.54 20.02
N GLY A 102 11.63 -6.59 19.21
CA GLY A 102 11.49 -7.97 19.65
C GLY A 102 10.06 -8.34 20.08
N LYS A 103 9.94 -9.53 20.64
CA LYS A 103 8.66 -10.14 20.99
C LYS A 103 7.89 -9.32 22.01
N GLY A 104 6.58 -9.17 21.78
CA GLY A 104 5.68 -8.50 22.71
C GLY A 104 5.58 -7.00 22.52
N SER A 105 6.33 -6.43 21.56
CA SER A 105 6.16 -5.04 21.12
C SER A 105 5.00 -4.85 20.15
N GLY A 106 4.53 -5.93 19.49
CA GLY A 106 3.50 -5.87 18.46
C GLY A 106 4.00 -5.27 17.14
N ALA A 107 5.29 -4.95 17.01
CA ALA A 107 5.85 -4.39 15.78
C ALA A 107 5.75 -5.35 14.59
N GLU A 108 5.69 -6.67 14.84
CA GLU A 108 5.46 -7.69 13.81
C GLU A 108 4.12 -7.54 13.08
N TRP A 109 3.14 -6.85 13.69
CA TRP A 109 1.84 -6.62 13.08
C TRP A 109 1.90 -5.70 11.86
N HIS A 110 2.90 -4.81 11.78
CA HIS A 110 3.09 -3.96 10.61
C HIS A 110 3.42 -4.76 9.34
N ILE A 111 3.92 -6.01 9.47
CA ILE A 111 4.12 -6.89 8.31
C ILE A 111 2.77 -7.27 7.66
N LEU A 112 1.67 -7.29 8.42
CA LEU A 112 0.33 -7.56 7.87
C LEU A 112 -0.13 -6.48 6.90
N GLU A 113 0.27 -5.23 7.11
CA GLU A 113 -0.05 -4.14 6.19
C GLU A 113 0.49 -4.42 4.78
N PHE A 114 1.69 -5.02 4.71
CA PHE A 114 2.35 -5.37 3.46
C PHE A 114 1.75 -6.59 2.76
N PHE A 115 0.83 -7.31 3.39
CA PHE A 115 -0.04 -8.26 2.66
C PHE A 115 -1.13 -7.54 1.85
N LEU A 116 -1.64 -6.41 2.36
CA LEU A 116 -2.76 -5.67 1.75
C LEU A 116 -2.29 -4.61 0.76
N ILE A 117 -1.20 -3.91 1.08
CA ILE A 117 -0.63 -2.83 0.27
C ILE A 117 -0.42 -3.23 -1.22
N PRO A 118 0.10 -4.42 -1.56
CA PRO A 118 0.27 -4.83 -2.95
C PRO A 118 -1.05 -4.87 -3.73
N MET A 119 -2.18 -5.17 -3.08
CA MET A 119 -3.50 -5.19 -3.71
C MET A 119 -3.99 -3.77 -4.08
N LEU A 120 -3.51 -2.75 -3.38
CA LEU A 120 -3.79 -1.34 -3.68
C LEU A 120 -2.85 -0.76 -4.73
N LEU A 121 -1.58 -1.18 -4.68
CA LEU A 121 -0.53 -0.68 -5.56
C LEU A 121 -0.56 -1.30 -6.94
N PHE A 122 -0.76 -2.62 -7.05
CA PHE A 122 -0.67 -3.35 -8.31
C PHE A 122 -2.05 -3.55 -8.94
N SER A 123 -2.08 -3.54 -10.29
CA SER A 123 -3.30 -3.85 -11.03
C SER A 123 -3.59 -5.36 -11.00
N ARG A 124 -4.84 -5.75 -11.24
CA ARG A 124 -5.21 -7.16 -11.43
C ARG A 124 -4.45 -7.86 -12.57
N LYS A 125 -3.87 -7.10 -13.50
CA LYS A 125 -3.00 -7.64 -14.56
C LYS A 125 -1.63 -8.07 -14.03
N ASP A 126 -1.19 -7.49 -12.93
CA ASP A 126 0.11 -7.71 -12.29
C ASP A 126 0.02 -8.78 -11.17
N LYS A 127 -0.80 -9.84 -11.35
CA LYS A 127 -1.07 -10.85 -10.30
C LYS A 127 0.20 -11.47 -9.72
N TRP A 128 1.20 -11.69 -10.57
CA TRP A 128 2.50 -12.22 -10.15
C TRP A 128 3.19 -11.33 -9.11
N PHE A 129 3.13 -10.01 -9.25
CA PHE A 129 3.70 -9.09 -8.26
C PHE A 129 2.95 -9.09 -6.94
N ILE A 130 1.62 -9.19 -7.00
CA ILE A 130 0.79 -9.31 -5.80
C ILE A 130 1.18 -10.59 -5.06
N PHE A 131 1.17 -11.73 -5.75
CA PHE A 131 1.49 -13.02 -5.14
C PHE A 131 2.94 -13.09 -4.62
N SER A 132 3.92 -12.60 -5.39
CA SER A 132 5.31 -12.56 -4.95
C SER A 132 5.50 -11.67 -3.72
N SER A 133 4.76 -10.56 -3.65
CA SER A 133 4.79 -9.67 -2.49
C SER A 133 4.20 -10.34 -1.25
N MET A 134 3.09 -11.07 -1.40
CA MET A 134 2.49 -11.83 -0.29
C MET A 134 3.42 -12.94 0.21
N ILE A 135 4.10 -13.65 -0.71
CA ILE A 135 5.13 -14.65 -0.34
C ILE A 135 6.27 -13.98 0.41
N LEU A 136 6.75 -12.82 -0.06
CA LEU A 136 7.81 -12.06 0.60
C LEU A 136 7.40 -11.67 2.03
N SER A 137 6.21 -11.08 2.20
CA SER A 137 5.67 -10.70 3.51
C SER A 137 5.52 -11.90 4.44
N PHE A 138 4.98 -13.01 3.93
CA PHE A 138 4.86 -14.24 4.71
C PHE A 138 6.22 -14.81 5.13
N SER A 139 7.19 -14.81 4.22
CA SER A 139 8.54 -15.30 4.50
C SER A 139 9.22 -14.45 5.58
N ILE A 140 9.12 -13.13 5.47
CA ILE A 140 9.67 -12.20 6.47
C ILE A 140 8.96 -12.36 7.80
N TRP A 141 7.63 -12.47 7.81
CA TRP A 141 6.87 -12.74 9.03
C TRP A 141 7.32 -14.04 9.71
N MET A 142 7.47 -15.13 8.95
CA MET A 142 7.97 -16.41 9.48
C MET A 142 9.39 -16.29 10.06
N VAL A 143 10.28 -15.58 9.38
CA VAL A 143 11.65 -15.30 9.85
C VAL A 143 11.61 -14.50 11.15
N VAL A 144 10.81 -13.44 11.21
CA VAL A 144 10.63 -12.61 12.42
C VAL A 144 10.10 -13.43 13.58
N GLN A 145 9.06 -14.25 13.37
CA GLN A 145 8.50 -15.10 14.42
C GLN A 145 9.49 -16.14 14.92
N TYR A 146 10.27 -16.74 14.01
CA TYR A 146 11.33 -17.66 14.37
C TYR A 146 12.39 -16.96 15.23
N TYR A 147 12.96 -15.85 14.76
CA TYR A 147 14.01 -15.15 15.50
C TYR A 147 13.51 -14.54 16.81
N ASN A 148 12.32 -13.95 16.86
CA ASN A 148 11.74 -13.41 18.11
C ASN A 148 11.46 -14.49 19.17
N LYS A 149 11.42 -15.77 18.79
CA LYS A 149 11.32 -16.88 19.75
C LYS A 149 12.67 -17.22 20.39
N TYR A 150 13.78 -17.06 19.67
CA TYR A 150 15.10 -17.58 20.06
C TYR A 150 16.12 -16.49 20.40
N LEU A 151 15.95 -15.28 19.87
CA LEU A 151 16.81 -14.14 20.15
C LEU A 151 16.15 -13.22 21.18
N PRO A 152 16.90 -12.75 22.19
CA PRO A 152 16.43 -11.64 23.01
C PRO A 152 16.27 -10.40 22.14
N SER A 153 15.33 -9.53 22.52
CA SER A 153 15.16 -8.24 21.87
C SER A 153 16.48 -7.46 21.89
N ILE A 154 16.80 -6.80 20.78
CA ILE A 154 18.04 -6.00 20.65
C ILE A 154 18.06 -4.92 21.73
N HIS A 155 16.91 -4.31 21.99
CA HIS A 155 16.71 -3.37 23.08
C HIS A 155 15.91 -4.03 24.20
N LYS A 156 16.33 -3.87 25.46
CA LYS A 156 15.62 -4.43 26.62
C LYS A 156 14.66 -3.39 27.21
N TRP A 157 13.37 -3.61 27.03
CA TRP A 157 12.31 -2.72 27.50
C TRP A 157 11.67 -3.29 28.78
N SER A 158 11.16 -2.42 29.66
CA SER A 158 10.33 -2.90 30.78
C SER A 158 9.03 -3.52 30.25
N PRO A 159 8.44 -4.49 30.96
CA PRO A 159 7.17 -5.10 30.55
C PRO A 159 6.04 -4.08 30.36
N GLU A 160 5.96 -3.02 31.18
CA GLU A 160 4.92 -2.00 30.99
C GLU A 160 5.11 -1.23 29.68
N LYS A 161 6.34 -0.85 29.34
CA LYS A 161 6.64 -0.15 28.09
C LYS A 161 6.33 -1.02 26.87
N LEU A 162 6.64 -2.33 26.93
CA LEU A 162 6.27 -3.28 25.86
C LEU A 162 4.75 -3.38 25.69
N GLY A 163 3.99 -3.43 26.80
CA GLY A 163 2.52 -3.47 26.75
C GLY A 163 1.90 -2.23 26.10
N ILE A 164 2.46 -1.04 26.39
CA ILE A 164 2.05 0.21 25.74
C ILE A 164 2.33 0.16 24.24
N LEU A 165 3.54 -0.26 23.84
CA LEU A 165 3.90 -0.40 22.42
C LEU A 165 3.02 -1.40 21.69
N TYR A 166 2.78 -2.56 22.30
CA TYR A 166 1.89 -3.56 21.73
C TYR A 166 0.53 -2.98 21.42
N THR A 167 -0.03 -2.23 22.38
CA THR A 167 -1.34 -1.60 22.23
C THR A 167 -1.33 -0.54 21.12
N MET A 168 -0.30 0.32 21.11
CA MET A 168 -0.15 1.36 20.08
C MET A 168 -0.01 0.76 18.68
N ASN A 169 0.94 -0.16 18.48
CA ASN A 169 1.18 -0.82 17.19
C ASN A 169 -0.07 -1.55 16.71
N THR A 170 -0.75 -2.27 17.61
CA THR A 170 -2.01 -2.95 17.29
C THR A 170 -3.07 -1.96 16.79
N ILE A 171 -3.29 -0.85 17.51
CA ILE A 171 -4.26 0.18 17.11
C ILE A 171 -3.89 0.77 15.75
N PHE A 172 -2.62 1.14 15.53
CA PHE A 172 -2.18 1.72 14.26
C PHE A 172 -2.35 0.77 13.08
N VAL A 173 -1.99 -0.50 13.25
CA VAL A 173 -2.18 -1.52 12.21
C VAL A 173 -3.66 -1.65 11.88
N TYR A 174 -4.55 -1.70 12.87
CA TYR A 174 -6.00 -1.75 12.61
C TYR A 174 -6.50 -0.51 11.87
N ILE A 175 -6.02 0.69 12.21
CA ILE A 175 -6.37 1.92 11.50
C ILE A 175 -5.89 1.87 10.04
N ILE A 176 -4.64 1.46 9.78
CA ILE A 176 -4.09 1.35 8.43
C ILE A 176 -4.86 0.31 7.62
N VAL A 177 -5.11 -0.86 8.20
CA VAL A 177 -5.89 -1.93 7.57
C VAL A 177 -7.30 -1.45 7.24
N ALA A 178 -7.99 -0.78 8.18
CA ALA A 178 -9.31 -0.22 7.95
C ALA A 178 -9.30 0.84 6.83
N ALA A 179 -8.30 1.71 6.79
CA ALA A 179 -8.13 2.70 5.73
C ALA A 179 -7.90 2.03 4.36
N CYS A 180 -7.07 0.97 4.31
CA CYS A 180 -6.83 0.18 3.12
C CYS A 180 -8.12 -0.49 2.62
N MET A 181 -8.88 -1.11 3.52
CA MET A 181 -10.17 -1.72 3.19
C MET A 181 -11.17 -0.66 2.69
N PHE A 182 -11.30 0.46 3.38
CA PHE A 182 -12.18 1.56 2.96
C PHE A 182 -11.84 2.06 1.55
N TYR A 183 -10.55 2.26 1.26
CA TYR A 183 -10.12 2.69 -0.07
C TYR A 183 -10.42 1.63 -1.13
N PHE A 184 -10.22 0.35 -0.81
CA PHE A 184 -10.54 -0.76 -1.69
C PHE A 184 -12.05 -0.85 -1.98
N PHE A 185 -12.90 -0.75 -0.95
CA PHE A 185 -14.36 -0.72 -1.08
C PHE A 185 -14.83 0.45 -1.94
N LYS A 186 -14.30 1.66 -1.68
CA LYS A 186 -14.61 2.86 -2.47
C LYS A 186 -14.21 2.69 -3.94
N ALA A 187 -13.05 2.08 -4.19
CA ALA A 187 -12.58 1.81 -5.55
C ALA A 187 -13.49 0.81 -6.29
N ILE A 188 -13.95 -0.26 -5.60
CA ILE A 188 -14.91 -1.21 -6.17
C ILE A 188 -16.23 -0.52 -6.49
N HIS A 189 -16.80 0.21 -5.53
CA HIS A 189 -18.08 0.88 -5.71
C HIS A 189 -18.05 1.87 -6.88
N ASN A 190 -16.96 2.63 -7.02
CA ASN A 190 -16.78 3.52 -8.17
C ASN A 190 -16.69 2.75 -9.50
N ALA A 191 -16.01 1.61 -9.52
CA ALA A 191 -15.91 0.77 -10.72
C ALA A 191 -17.27 0.19 -11.12
N GLU A 192 -18.06 -0.27 -10.16
CA GLU A 192 -19.43 -0.76 -10.38
C GLU A 192 -20.35 0.34 -10.91
N ASN A 193 -20.29 1.54 -10.33
CA ASN A 193 -21.08 2.68 -10.80
C ASN A 193 -20.71 3.10 -12.23
N ASN A 194 -19.43 3.07 -12.59
CA ASN A 194 -18.98 3.37 -13.95
C ASN A 194 -19.44 2.31 -14.94
N LEU A 195 -19.33 1.03 -14.57
CA LEU A 195 -19.83 -0.08 -15.38
C LEU A 195 -21.34 0.03 -15.62
N TYR A 196 -22.10 0.40 -14.59
CA TYR A 196 -23.54 0.62 -14.69
C TYR A 196 -23.88 1.78 -15.62
N LYS A 197 -23.16 2.90 -15.54
CA LYS A 197 -23.33 4.03 -16.46
C LYS A 197 -23.02 3.65 -17.91
N GLU A 198 -21.91 2.96 -18.17
CA GLU A 198 -21.56 2.50 -19.52
C GLU A 198 -22.60 1.52 -20.07
N LYS A 199 -23.12 0.62 -19.23
CA LYS A 199 -24.21 -0.28 -19.60
C LYS A 199 -25.46 0.50 -20.04
N LEU A 200 -25.90 1.49 -19.25
CA LEU A 200 -27.05 2.32 -19.61
C LEU A 200 -26.82 3.09 -20.92
N VAL A 201 -25.62 3.62 -21.14
CA VAL A 201 -25.28 4.29 -22.40
C VAL A 201 -25.35 3.30 -23.57
N SER A 202 -24.77 2.11 -23.43
CA SER A 202 -24.84 1.05 -24.45
C SER A 202 -26.28 0.64 -24.77
N GLU A 203 -27.14 0.47 -23.75
CA GLU A 203 -28.55 0.13 -23.93
C GLU A 203 -29.31 1.25 -24.65
N SER A 204 -29.07 2.51 -24.28
CA SER A 204 -29.69 3.67 -24.95
C SER A 204 -29.29 3.80 -26.43
N LEU A 205 -28.04 3.47 -26.76
CA LEU A 205 -27.54 3.47 -28.13
C LEU A 205 -28.17 2.35 -28.96
N LEU A 206 -28.34 1.15 -28.37
CA LEU A 206 -29.02 0.04 -29.03
C LEU A 206 -30.48 0.39 -29.37
N LEU A 207 -31.19 1.02 -28.44
CA LEU A 207 -32.57 1.48 -28.66
C LEU A 207 -32.66 2.57 -29.76
N ASN A 208 -31.66 3.43 -29.88
CA ASN A 208 -31.62 4.47 -30.93
C ASN A 208 -31.31 3.93 -32.33
N ILE A 209 -30.65 2.77 -32.43
CA ILE A 209 -30.28 2.17 -33.73
C ILE A 209 -31.40 1.24 -34.25
N LEU A 210 -32.24 0.71 -33.35
CA LEU A 210 -33.33 -0.17 -33.73
C LEU A 210 -34.52 0.61 -34.35
N PRO A 211 -35.12 0.13 -35.45
CA PRO A 211 -36.34 0.73 -35.99
C PRO A 211 -37.47 0.72 -34.95
N LYS A 212 -38.26 1.80 -34.85
CA LYS A 212 -39.35 1.97 -33.85
C LYS A 212 -40.26 0.74 -33.66
N ARG A 213 -40.52 -0.03 -34.73
CA ARG A 213 -41.33 -1.26 -34.68
C ARG A 213 -40.73 -2.39 -33.81
N ILE A 214 -39.44 -2.36 -33.55
CA ILE A 214 -38.70 -3.37 -32.77
C ILE A 214 -38.35 -2.82 -31.37
N SER A 215 -38.14 -1.50 -31.21
CA SER A 215 -37.87 -0.90 -29.89
C SER A 215 -39.07 -0.90 -28.95
N ASP A 216 -40.29 -0.89 -29.50
CA ASP A 216 -41.54 -0.77 -28.74
C ASP A 216 -42.14 -2.13 -28.31
N ARG A 217 -41.48 -3.26 -28.64
CA ARG A 217 -41.85 -4.63 -28.25
C ARG A 217 -40.95 -5.15 -27.13
#